data_AF-A0A7L5SQZ1-F1
#
_entry.id   AF-A0A7L5SQZ1-F1
#
_cell.length_a   1.000
_cell.length_b   1.000
_cell.length_c   1.000
_cell.angle_alpha   90.00
_cell.angle_beta   90.00
_cell.angle_gamma   90.00
#
_symmetry.space_group_name_H-M   'P 1'
#
loop_
_entity.id
_entity.type
_entity.pdbx_description
1 polymer ?
#
loop_
_entity_poly.entity_id
_entity_poly.type
_entity_poly.pdbx_seq_one_letter_code
_entity_poly.pdbx_strand_id
1 'polypeptide(L)' 'MCRVSCESASVDVLLHPTGNGRRLMLVSERTGRRALLDASVLDALCALTPSAVTAVVRAAVQEGAPT' A
#
# COMPACT_ATOMS: atom_id res chain seq x y z
N MET A 1 3.76 -0.89 -14.34
CA MET A 1 3.55 -1.78 -13.19
C MET A 1 4.86 -1.80 -12.41
N CYS A 2 4.80 -1.48 -11.12
CA CYS A 2 5.97 -1.51 -10.22
C CYS A 2 5.71 -2.59 -9.17
N ARG A 3 6.71 -3.40 -8.84
CA ARG A 3 6.59 -4.47 -7.85
C ARG A 3 7.37 -4.07 -6.60
N VAL A 4 6.73 -4.20 -5.44
CA VAL A 4 7.35 -3.98 -4.13
C VAL A 4 7.37 -5.32 -3.40
N SER A 5 8.57 -5.81 -3.07
CA SER A 5 8.75 -7.06 -2.36
C SER A 5 9.63 -6.89 -1.13
N CYS A 6 9.36 -7.72 -0.13
CA CYS A 6 10.23 -7.97 1.02
C CYS A 6 10.35 -9.49 1.23
N GLU A 7 11.12 -9.90 2.24
CA GLU A 7 11.31 -11.31 2.61
C GLU A 7 9.99 -12.08 2.85
N SER A 8 8.93 -11.38 3.27
CA SER A 8 7.66 -11.99 3.70
C SER A 8 6.47 -11.73 2.76
N ALA A 9 6.59 -10.79 1.81
CA ALA A 9 5.45 -10.38 0.99
C ALA A 9 5.88 -9.75 -0.34
N SER A 10 4.99 -9.87 -1.33
CA SER A 10 5.10 -9.16 -2.60
C SER A 10 3.77 -8.50 -2.94
N VAL A 11 3.84 -7.25 -3.39
CA VAL A 11 2.70 -6.42 -3.76
C VAL A 11 2.97 -5.75 -5.10
N ASP A 12 2.03 -5.90 -6.02
CA ASP A 12 2.04 -5.20 -7.29
C ASP A 12 1.35 -3.85 -7.17
N VAL A 13 2.00 -2.82 -7.71
CA VAL A 13 1.49 -1.45 -7.78
C VAL A 13 1.08 -1.16 -9.22
N LEU A 14 -0.23 -0.93 -9.39
CA LEU A 14 -0.88 -0.72 -10.68
C LEU A 14 -1.55 0.66 -10.71
N LEU A 15 -1.57 1.29 -11.88
CA LEU A 15 -2.45 2.45 -12.12
C LEU A 15 -3.83 1.92 -12.49
N HIS A 16 -4.84 2.26 -11.70
CA HIS A 16 -6.24 1.88 -11.91
C HIS A 16 -7.08 3.09 -12.32
N PRO A 17 -7.85 3.01 -13.42
CA PRO A 17 -8.77 4.07 -13.80
C PRO A 17 -9.94 4.14 -12.81
N THR A 18 -10.37 5.37 -12.53
CA THR A 18 -11.52 5.70 -11.69
C THR A 18 -12.32 6.80 -12.38
N GLY A 19 -13.56 7.05 -11.93
CA GLY A 19 -14.39 8.13 -12.49
C GLY A 19 -13.74 9.52 -12.45
N ASN A 20 -12.75 9.73 -11.55
CA ASN A 20 -12.06 11.00 -11.35
C ASN A 20 -10.59 11.00 -11.81
N GLY A 21 -10.18 10.05 -12.66
CA GLY A 21 -8.80 9.94 -13.15
C GLY A 21 -8.15 8.61 -12.81
N ARG A 22 -6.83 8.59 -12.57
CA ARG A 22 -6.08 7.35 -12.25
C ARG A 22 -5.65 7.35 -10.79
N ARG A 23 -5.76 6.20 -10.13
CA ARG A 23 -5.30 5.97 -8.75
C ARG A 23 -4.30 4.82 -8.70
N LEU A 24 -3.50 4.76 -7.65
CA LEU A 24 -2.67 3.58 -7.41
C LEU A 24 -3.49 2.48 -6.74
N MET A 25 -3.36 1.26 -7.26
CA MET A 25 -3.93 0.06 -6.69
C MET A 25 -2.80 -0.87 -6.27
N LEU A 26 -2.83 -1.28 -5.00
CA LEU A 26 -1.97 -2.31 -4.44
C LEU A 26 -2.67 -3.66 -4.59
N VAL A 27 -1.96 -4.65 -5.12
CA VAL A 27 -2.46 -6.03 -5.25
C VAL A 27 -1.49 -6.97 -4.55
N SER A 28 -1.97 -7.65 -3.51
CA SER A 28 -1.20 -8.71 -2.86
C SER A 28 -1.10 -9.91 -3.79
N GLU A 29 0.11 -10.31 -4.19
CA GLU A 29 0.29 -11.52 -5.01
C GLU A 29 -0.18 -12.77 -4.27
N ARG A 30 0.10 -12.84 -2.97
CA ARG A 30 -0.21 -14.01 -2.14
C ARG A 30 -1.71 -14.23 -1.94
N THR A 31 -2.47 -13.15 -1.76
CA THR A 31 -3.90 -13.23 -1.37
C THR A 31 -4.85 -12.73 -2.44
N GLY A 32 -4.35 -12.09 -3.49
CA GLY A 32 -5.15 -11.40 -4.51
C GLY A 32 -5.90 -10.16 -4.00
N ARG A 33 -5.79 -9.81 -2.71
CA ARG A 33 -6.46 -8.65 -2.10
C ARG A 33 -6.00 -7.37 -2.77
N ARG A 34 -6.96 -6.46 -3.01
CA ARG A 34 -6.74 -5.20 -3.69
C ARG A 34 -7.09 -4.04 -2.78
N ALA A 35 -6.25 -3.00 -2.78
CA ALA A 35 -6.51 -1.76 -2.07
C ALA A 35 -6.23 -0.58 -3.00
N LEU A 36 -7.18 0.34 -3.13
CA LEU A 36 -7.01 1.60 -3.87
C LEU A 36 -6.48 2.66 -2.91
N LEU A 37 -5.36 3.28 -3.28
CA LEU A 37 -4.80 4.43 -2.59
C LEU A 37 -5.42 5.70 -3.16
N ASP A 38 -5.98 6.52 -2.28
CA ASP A 38 -6.36 7.88 -2.65
C ASP A 38 -5.11 8.73 -2.91
N ALA A 39 -5.22 9.73 -3.78
CA ALA A 39 -4.11 10.61 -4.12
C ALA A 39 -3.57 11.34 -2.88
N SER A 40 -4.46 11.75 -1.97
CA SER A 40 -4.08 12.37 -0.69
C SER A 40 -3.28 11.45 0.23
N VAL A 41 -3.62 10.16 0.25
CA VAL A 41 -2.91 9.15 1.05
C VAL A 41 -1.51 8.90 0.46
N LEU A 42 -1.40 8.83 -0.86
CA LEU A 42 -0.10 8.67 -1.51
C LEU A 42 0.80 9.87 -1.24
N ASP A 43 0.27 11.10 -1.37
CA ASP A 43 1.01 12.33 -1.12
C ASP A 43 1.49 12.41 0.35
N ALA A 44 0.62 12.05 1.29
CA ALA A 44 0.99 11.95 2.71
C ALA A 44 2.09 10.90 2.95
N LEU A 45 2.04 9.74 2.28
CA LEU A 45 3.09 8.72 2.39
C LEU A 45 4.42 9.20 1.81
N CYS A 46 4.41 9.97 0.71
CA CYS A 46 5.61 10.54 0.11
C CYS A 46 6.24 11.64 0.97
N ALA A 47 5.47 12.32 1.82
CA ALA A 47 5.97 13.31 2.76
C ALA A 47 6.68 12.70 4.00
N LEU A 48 6.53 11.39 4.22
CA LEU A 48 7.12 10.70 5.37
C LEU A 48 8.50 10.13 5.04
N THR A 49 9.36 10.09 6.06
CA THR A 49 10.63 9.34 5.95
C THR A 49 10.35 7.83 5.88
N PRO A 50 11.25 7.02 5.29
CA PRO A 50 11.08 5.57 5.23
C PRO A 50 10.86 4.92 6.61
N SER A 51 11.51 5.45 7.66
CA SER A 51 11.33 4.97 9.03
C SER A 51 9.94 5.29 9.59
N ALA A 52 9.40 6.48 9.31
CA ALA A 52 8.06 6.86 9.72
C ALA A 52 6.98 6.04 8.98
N VAL A 53 7.12 5.82 7.66
CA VAL A 53 6.24 4.92 6.90
C VAL A 53 6.25 3.51 7.49
N THR A 54 7.44 3.00 7.82
CA THR A 54 7.59 1.68 8.46
C THR A 54 6.88 1.61 9.81
N ALA A 55 6.94 2.68 10.61
CA ALA A 55 6.25 2.74 11.90
C ALA A 55 4.72 2.70 11.75
N VAL A 56 4.16 3.43 10.77
CA VAL A 56 2.72 3.41 10.45
C VAL A 56 2.26 2.03 10.01
N VAL A 57 2.99 1.40 9.08
CA VAL A 57 2.67 0.05 8.59
C VAL A 57 2.75 -0.96 9.74
N ARG A 58 3.77 -0.87 10.60
CA ARG A 58 3.92 -1.75 11.77
C ARG A 58 2.75 -1.61 12.73
N ALA A 59 2.36 -0.37 13.09
CA ALA A 59 1.23 -0.14 13.99
C ALA A 59 -0.06 -0.77 13.45
N ALA A 60 -0.38 -0.54 12.18
CA ALA A 60 -1.58 -1.08 11.55
C ALA A 60 -1.60 -2.61 11.46
N VAL A 61 -0.44 -3.26 11.26
CA VAL A 61 -0.34 -4.73 11.25
C VAL A 61 -0.57 -5.31 12.65
N GLN A 62 -0.06 -4.66 13.69
CA GLN A 62 -0.21 -5.12 15.07
C GLN A 62 -1.64 -4.93 15.59
N GLU A 63 -2.35 -3.89 15.16
CA GLU A 63 -3.77 -3.68 15.48
C GLU A 63 -4.70 -4.69 14.77
N GLY A 64 -4.26 -5.29 13.67
CA GLY A 64 -5.03 -6.26 12.88
C GLY A 64 -4.77 -7.73 13.21
N ALA A 65 -3.89 -8.04 14.17
CA ALA A 65 -3.63 -9.40 14.60
C ALA A 65 -4.79 -9.88 15.51
N PRO A 66 -5.51 -10.97 15.17
CA PRO A 66 -6.49 -11.53 16.08
C PRO A 66 -5.76 -12.00 17.34
N THR A 67 -6.16 -11.46 18.49
CA THR A 67 -5.88 -12.03 19.83
C THR A 67 -6.54 -13.39 19.97
#